data_AF-A0A8J5RUT3-F1
#
_entry.id   AF-A0A8J5RUT3-F1
#
_cell.length_a   1.000
_cell.length_b   1.000
_cell.length_c   1.000
_cell.angle_alpha   90.00
_cell.angle_beta   90.00
_cell.angle_gamma   90.00
#
_symmetry.space_group_name_H-M   'P 1'
#
loop_
_entity.id
_entity.type
_entity.pdbx_description
1 polymer ?
#
loop_
_entity_poly.entity_id
_entity_poly.type
_entity_poly.pdbx_seq_one_letter_code
_entity_poly.pdbx_strand_id
1 'polypeptide(L)'
;MHRHSDGERGDEQWRCAAGATVSVECRHFGSDEMKLKAEATTDEWGWYKLEIDQDHQDEICEVVLVKSGDPKCSETEKFRDRSRVPLTSNNGIKQQGVRYANPIAFFRKEPLVDCGFILQMYDLKDAPETP
;
A
#
# COMPACT_ATOMS: atom_id res chain seq x y z
N MET A 1 11.58 14.78 17.14
CA MET A 1 11.97 13.64 18.01
C MET A 1 11.16 13.73 19.29
N HIS A 2 9.92 13.24 19.30
CA HIS A 2 9.11 13.08 20.52
C HIS A 2 8.65 11.64 20.55
N ARG A 3 9.19 10.89 21.51
CA ARG A 3 8.77 9.53 21.83
C ARG A 3 7.43 9.66 22.57
N HIS A 4 6.37 9.08 22.03
CA HIS A 4 5.23 8.71 22.85
C HIS A 4 5.53 7.33 23.44
N SER A 5 5.77 7.34 24.75
CA SER A 5 5.82 6.17 25.61
C SER A 5 4.41 5.93 26.16
N ASP A 6 3.66 5.04 25.53
CA ASP A 6 2.46 4.39 26.09
C ASP A 6 2.39 2.97 25.49
N GLY A 7 3.02 2.03 26.20
CA GLY A 7 3.53 0.77 25.68
C GLY A 7 2.57 -0.41 25.58
N GLU A 8 1.28 -0.24 25.27
CA GLU A 8 0.38 -1.39 25.03
C GLU A 8 -0.72 -1.16 23.96
N ARG A 9 -0.88 0.05 23.41
CA ARG A 9 -1.99 0.35 22.46
C ARG A 9 -1.55 0.56 21.02
N GLY A 10 -0.25 0.71 20.76
CA GLY A 10 0.31 0.87 19.42
C GLY A 10 0.52 -0.45 18.67
N ASP A 11 0.65 -1.56 19.40
CA ASP A 11 1.13 -2.82 18.85
C ASP A 11 0.07 -3.59 18.04
N GLU A 12 -1.22 -3.37 18.28
CA GLU A 12 -2.29 -4.04 17.53
C GLU A 12 -2.66 -3.36 16.21
N GLN A 13 -2.31 -2.08 16.04
CA GLN A 13 -2.73 -1.29 14.88
C GLN A 13 -1.82 -1.50 13.66
N TRP A 14 -0.53 -1.80 13.86
CA TRP A 14 0.45 -1.96 12.79
C TRP A 14 0.70 -3.42 12.35
N ARG A 15 0.06 -4.41 12.98
CA ARG A 15 0.32 -5.84 12.73
C ARG A 15 0.09 -6.29 11.29
N CYS A 16 -0.85 -5.65 10.59
CA CYS A 16 -1.20 -5.98 9.22
C CYS A 16 -0.08 -5.73 8.22
N ALA A 17 0.85 -4.83 8.55
CA ALA A 17 1.81 -4.31 7.59
C ALA A 17 3.14 -5.07 7.61
N ALA A 18 3.55 -5.66 8.73
CA ALA A 18 4.83 -6.35 8.84
C ALA A 18 4.85 -7.71 8.13
N GLY A 19 5.89 -7.99 7.34
CA GLY A 19 6.05 -9.28 6.66
C GLY A 19 5.05 -9.51 5.52
N ALA A 20 4.34 -8.48 5.08
CA ALA A 20 3.49 -8.52 3.90
C ALA A 20 4.34 -8.56 2.63
N THR A 21 3.86 -9.28 1.61
CA THR A 21 4.46 -9.29 0.27
C THR A 21 3.67 -8.35 -0.63
N VAL A 22 4.39 -7.46 -1.29
CA VAL A 22 3.89 -6.57 -2.34
C VAL A 22 4.63 -6.84 -3.65
N SER A 23 4.00 -6.52 -4.78
CA SER A 23 4.63 -6.58 -6.09
C SER A 23 4.54 -5.24 -6.79
N VAL A 24 5.64 -4.76 -7.38
CA VAL A 24 5.56 -3.77 -8.45
C VAL A 24 5.27 -4.51 -9.74
N GLU A 25 4.14 -4.19 -10.37
CA GLU A 25 3.74 -4.70 -11.68
C GLU A 25 3.64 -3.54 -12.67
N CYS A 26 4.40 -3.60 -13.77
CA CYS A 26 4.28 -2.65 -14.88
C CYS A 26 3.74 -3.35 -16.12
N ARG A 27 2.66 -2.81 -16.69
CA ARG A 27 2.00 -3.35 -17.88
C ARG A 27 1.99 -2.32 -18.98
N HIS A 28 2.33 -2.72 -20.20
CA HIS A 28 2.34 -1.84 -21.35
C HIS A 28 0.97 -1.21 -21.59
N PHE A 29 0.94 0.10 -21.82
CA PHE A 29 -0.27 0.85 -22.07
C PHE A 29 -0.95 0.39 -23.37
N GLY A 30 -2.15 -0.17 -23.24
CA GLY A 30 -2.99 -0.59 -24.38
C GLY A 30 -2.91 -2.07 -24.75
N SER A 31 -1.78 -2.74 -24.55
CA SER A 31 -1.67 -4.20 -24.78
C SER A 31 -1.84 -5.03 -23.51
N ASP A 32 -1.72 -4.40 -22.34
CA ASP A 32 -1.75 -5.05 -21.01
C ASP A 32 -0.65 -6.10 -20.78
N GLU A 33 0.34 -6.15 -21.67
CA GLU A 33 1.48 -7.06 -21.57
C GLU A 33 2.33 -6.72 -20.34
N MET A 34 2.60 -7.70 -19.49
CA MET A 34 3.46 -7.54 -18.32
C MET A 34 4.91 -7.30 -18.74
N LYS A 35 5.48 -6.18 -18.34
CA LYS A 35 6.88 -5.79 -18.63
C LYS A 35 7.79 -5.87 -17.42
N LEU A 36 7.26 -5.62 -16.23
CA LEU A 36 7.99 -5.79 -14.97
C LEU A 36 7.09 -6.48 -13.94
N LYS A 37 7.66 -7.46 -13.25
CA LYS A 37 7.10 -7.98 -12.00
C LYS A 37 8.23 -8.19 -11.00
N ALA A 38 8.20 -7.46 -9.89
CA ALA A 38 9.20 -7.55 -8.84
C ALA A 38 8.55 -7.50 -7.46
N GLU A 39 8.86 -8.46 -6.59
CA GLU A 39 8.27 -8.58 -5.27
C GLU A 39 9.22 -8.10 -4.17
N ALA A 40 8.65 -7.52 -3.12
CA ALA A 40 9.36 -7.19 -1.89
C ALA A 40 8.51 -7.56 -0.68
N THR A 41 9.20 -7.79 0.43
CA THR A 41 8.58 -7.99 1.74
C THR A 41 8.74 -6.72 2.57
N THR A 42 7.67 -6.33 3.26
CA THR A 42 7.68 -5.19 4.16
C THR A 42 8.42 -5.47 5.46
N ASP A 43 9.09 -4.46 6.00
CA ASP A 43 9.70 -4.48 7.32
C ASP A 43 8.66 -4.40 8.46
N GLU A 44 9.14 -4.36 9.70
CA GLU A 44 8.30 -4.28 10.91
C GLU A 44 7.39 -3.03 10.96
N TRP A 45 7.69 -2.00 10.16
CA TRP A 45 6.97 -0.75 10.08
C TRP A 45 6.07 -0.66 8.84
N GLY A 46 6.04 -1.71 8.00
CA GLY A 46 5.26 -1.74 6.76
C GLY A 46 5.96 -1.11 5.55
N TRP A 47 7.25 -0.77 5.65
CA TRP A 47 8.00 -0.21 4.52
C TRP A 47 8.60 -1.31 3.66
N TYR A 48 8.63 -1.10 2.35
CA TYR A 48 9.33 -1.94 1.40
C TYR A 48 10.20 -1.07 0.49
N LYS A 49 11.23 -1.67 -0.10
CA LYS A 49 12.10 -1.03 -1.09
C LYS A 49 12.37 -2.02 -2.22
N LEU A 50 12.24 -1.53 -3.46
CA LEU A 50 12.62 -2.24 -4.67
C LEU A 50 13.59 -1.37 -5.47
N GLU A 51 14.62 -1.99 -6.04
CA GLU A 51 15.55 -1.32 -6.95
C GLU A 51 15.15 -1.68 -8.38
N ILE A 52 14.84 -0.64 -9.16
CA ILE A 52 14.36 -0.75 -10.53
C ILE A 52 15.28 0.12 -11.37
N ASP A 53 16.00 -0.51 -12.29
CA ASP A 53 17.03 0.10 -13.14
C ASP A 53 16.51 0.49 -14.53
N GLN A 54 15.30 0.03 -14.88
CA GLN A 54 14.63 0.28 -16.15
C GLN A 54 13.73 1.53 -16.06
N ASP A 55 13.75 2.34 -17.12
CA ASP A 55 12.76 3.42 -17.30
C ASP A 55 11.50 2.82 -17.91
N HIS A 56 10.37 2.97 -17.22
CA HIS A 56 9.07 2.43 -17.63
C HIS A 56 8.15 3.54 -18.15
N GLN A 57 8.47 4.05 -19.34
CA GLN A 57 7.77 5.20 -19.94
C GLN A 57 6.42 4.82 -20.54
N ASP A 58 6.32 3.67 -21.18
CA ASP A 58 5.15 3.25 -21.96
C ASP A 58 4.26 2.27 -21.17
N GLU A 59 4.53 2.09 -19.88
CA GLU A 59 3.82 1.21 -18.97
C GLU A 59 3.01 1.95 -17.90
N ILE A 60 1.92 1.34 -17.47
CA ILE A 60 1.27 1.66 -16.19
C ILE A 60 1.91 0.76 -15.13
N CYS A 61 2.61 1.38 -14.20
CA CYS A 61 3.21 0.70 -13.04
C CYS A 61 2.36 0.89 -11.79
N GLU A 62 2.05 -0.22 -11.12
CA GLU A 62 1.28 -0.27 -9.88
C GLU A 62 2.03 -1.12 -8.84
N VAL A 63 2.01 -0.69 -7.59
CA VAL A 63 2.29 -1.56 -6.45
C VAL A 63 0.99 -2.28 -6.11
N VAL A 64 1.04 -3.59 -5.97
CA VAL A 64 -0.12 -4.45 -5.66
C VAL A 64 0.13 -5.30 -4.42
N LEU A 65 -0.91 -5.52 -3.62
CA LEU A 65 -0.90 -6.47 -2.51
C LEU A 65 -0.86 -7.91 -3.03
N VAL A 66 0.08 -8.73 -2.54
CA VAL A 66 0.20 -10.14 -2.94
C VAL A 66 -0.20 -11.06 -1.79
N LYS A 67 0.38 -10.86 -0.61
CA LYS A 67 0.16 -11.72 0.54
C LYS A 67 0.33 -10.96 1.84
N SER A 68 -0.54 -11.19 2.81
CA SER A 68 -0.37 -10.62 4.16
C SER A 68 0.61 -11.43 5.01
N GLY A 69 1.32 -10.74 5.90
CA GLY A 69 2.11 -11.36 6.97
C GLY A 69 1.25 -11.87 8.13
N ASP A 70 -0.01 -11.43 8.25
CA ASP A 70 -0.94 -11.84 9.31
C ASP A 70 -2.24 -12.42 8.71
N PRO A 71 -2.60 -13.68 8.98
CA PRO A 71 -3.83 -14.30 8.47
C PRO A 71 -5.13 -13.67 9.02
N LYS A 72 -5.07 -12.88 10.09
CA LYS A 72 -6.21 -12.08 10.58
C LYS A 72 -6.43 -10.80 9.78
N CYS A 73 -5.47 -10.43 8.94
CA CYS A 73 -5.46 -9.21 8.17
C CYS A 73 -5.04 -9.48 6.72
N SER A 74 -5.84 -10.27 6.00
CA SER A 74 -5.50 -10.76 4.67
C SER A 74 -6.56 -10.44 3.62
N GLU A 75 -7.60 -9.68 3.97
CA GLU A 75 -8.66 -9.34 3.04
C GLU A 75 -8.23 -8.20 2.13
N THR A 76 -8.55 -8.29 0.85
CA THR A 76 -8.25 -7.26 -0.14
C THR A 76 -9.54 -6.77 -0.74
N GLU A 77 -9.68 -5.46 -0.85
CA GLU A 77 -10.79 -4.84 -1.56
C GLU A 77 -10.34 -4.49 -2.98
N LYS A 78 -11.15 -4.88 -3.98
CA LYS A 78 -10.87 -4.59 -5.38
C LYS A 78 -10.69 -3.08 -5.55
N PHE A 79 -9.65 -2.67 -6.28
CA PHE A 79 -9.29 -1.27 -6.55
C PHE A 79 -8.63 -0.52 -5.39
N ARG A 80 -8.63 -1.04 -4.16
CA ARG A 80 -7.85 -0.52 -3.01
C ARG A 80 -6.63 -1.38 -2.69
N ASP A 81 -6.46 -2.46 -3.42
CA ASP A 81 -5.35 -3.41 -3.37
C ASP A 81 -4.09 -2.92 -4.09
N ARG A 82 -4.14 -1.72 -4.69
CA ARG A 82 -3.12 -1.22 -5.61
C ARG A 82 -2.91 0.28 -5.53
N SER A 83 -1.72 0.71 -5.95
CA SER A 83 -1.33 2.11 -5.98
C SER A 83 -0.41 2.38 -7.17
N ARG A 84 -0.74 3.38 -7.99
CA ARG A 84 0.08 3.76 -9.14
C ARG A 84 1.37 4.45 -8.70
N VAL A 85 2.48 4.09 -9.33
CA VAL A 85 3.79 4.70 -9.10
C VAL A 85 4.48 4.97 -10.45
N PRO A 86 4.80 6.22 -10.80
CA PRO A 86 5.45 6.51 -12.08
C PRO A 86 6.94 6.17 -12.02
N LEU A 87 7.37 5.20 -12.83
CA LEU A 87 8.76 4.70 -12.89
C LEU A 87 9.51 5.14 -14.15
N THR A 88 9.11 6.28 -14.70
CA THR A 88 9.87 7.00 -15.74
C THR A 88 10.45 8.30 -15.19
N SER A 89 11.55 8.73 -15.80
CA SER A 89 12.15 10.05 -15.64
C SER A 89 11.51 11.10 -16.57
N ASN A 90 10.78 10.68 -17.60
CA ASN A 90 10.13 11.53 -18.59
C ASN A 90 8.70 11.95 -18.17
N ASN A 91 8.53 12.54 -16.99
CA ASN A 91 7.21 12.85 -16.43
C ASN A 91 7.09 14.20 -15.70
N GLY A 92 8.06 15.10 -15.87
CA GLY A 92 8.03 16.43 -15.24
C GLY A 92 8.19 16.42 -13.71
N ILE A 93 8.41 15.25 -13.07
CA ILE A 93 8.63 15.16 -11.63
C ILE A 93 10.11 15.42 -11.33
N LYS A 94 10.40 16.48 -10.56
CA LYS A 94 11.77 16.87 -10.19
C LYS A 94 12.52 15.86 -9.31
N GLN A 95 11.79 15.05 -8.55
CA GLN A 95 12.39 14.03 -7.69
C GLN A 95 13.16 13.01 -8.55
N GLN A 96 14.41 12.76 -8.18
CA GLN A 96 15.28 11.77 -8.84
C GLN A 96 15.48 10.56 -7.92
N GLY A 97 15.67 9.40 -8.55
CA GLY A 97 15.97 8.13 -7.86
C GLY A 97 14.74 7.47 -7.23
N VAL A 98 14.37 7.87 -6.02
CA VAL A 98 13.31 7.20 -5.26
C VAL A 98 11.93 7.68 -5.72
N ARG A 99 10.96 6.76 -5.82
CA ARG A 99 9.54 7.07 -6.02
C ARG A 99 8.75 6.45 -4.88
N TYR A 100 7.74 7.17 -4.39
CA TYR A 100 6.86 6.68 -3.32
C TYR A 100 5.49 6.39 -3.92
N ALA A 101 4.98 5.18 -3.70
CA ALA A 101 3.59 4.85 -3.96
C ALA A 101 2.73 5.28 -2.77
N ASN A 102 1.46 5.60 -3.01
CA ASN A 102 0.52 5.77 -1.91
C ASN A 102 0.40 4.46 -1.11
N PRO A 103 0.21 4.53 0.22
CA PRO A 103 -0.03 3.36 1.04
C PRO A 103 -1.24 2.54 0.56
N ILE A 104 -1.11 1.22 0.64
CA ILE A 104 -2.16 0.23 0.38
C ILE A 104 -2.24 -0.71 1.59
N ALA A 105 -3.39 -1.30 1.85
CA ALA A 105 -3.61 -2.06 3.07
C ALA A 105 -4.46 -3.31 2.85
N PHE A 106 -4.10 -4.37 3.56
CA PHE A 106 -5.03 -5.47 3.82
C PHE A 106 -6.05 -5.05 4.87
N PHE A 107 -7.28 -5.50 4.69
CA PHE A 107 -8.35 -5.32 5.65
C PHE A 107 -8.33 -6.44 6.69
N ARG A 108 -8.69 -6.04 7.91
CA ARG A 108 -9.00 -6.98 8.99
C ARG A 108 -10.40 -7.53 8.75
N LYS A 109 -10.60 -8.80 9.13
CA LYS A 109 -11.93 -9.43 9.08
C LYS A 109 -12.95 -8.75 9.99
N GLU A 110 -12.48 -8.23 11.12
CA GLU A 110 -13.30 -7.57 12.11
C GLU A 110 -12.81 -6.12 12.30
N PRO A 111 -13.73 -5.13 12.27
CA PRO A 111 -13.38 -3.75 12.53
C PRO A 111 -12.88 -3.59 13.97
N LEU A 112 -12.03 -2.59 14.19
CA LEU A 112 -11.62 -2.22 15.55
C LEU A 112 -12.80 -1.61 16.31
N VAL A 113 -12.81 -1.81 17.63
CA VAL A 113 -13.85 -1.28 18.52
C VAL A 113 -14.03 0.24 18.41
N ASP A 114 -12.94 0.95 18.07
CA ASP A 114 -12.93 2.42 17.98
C ASP A 114 -13.19 2.97 16.57
N CYS A 115 -13.41 2.11 15.56
CA CYS A 115 -13.62 2.56 14.16
C CYS A 115 -14.78 3.56 14.05
N GLY A 116 -15.90 3.31 14.74
CA GLY A 116 -17.07 4.21 14.71
C GLY A 116 -16.78 5.59 15.30
N PHE A 117 -15.94 5.66 16.33
CA PHE A 117 -15.52 6.93 16.92
C PHE A 117 -14.65 7.75 15.96
N ILE A 118 -13.75 7.08 15.22
CA ILE A 118 -12.93 7.73 14.19
C ILE A 118 -13.82 8.32 13.09
N LEU A 119 -14.77 7.54 12.57
CA LEU A 119 -15.70 8.04 11.54
C LEU A 119 -16.49 9.26 12.01
N GLN A 120 -16.90 9.29 13.28
CA GLN A 120 -17.55 10.45 13.88
C GLN A 120 -16.64 11.69 13.90
N MET A 121 -15.36 11.55 14.24
CA MET A 121 -14.42 12.68 14.26
C MET A 121 -14.24 13.32 12.88
N TYR A 122 -14.39 12.53 11.81
CA TYR A 122 -14.29 12.99 10.42
C TYR A 122 -15.65 13.36 9.79
N ASP A 123 -16.74 13.33 10.56
CA ASP A 123 -18.11 13.56 10.07
C ASP A 123 -18.53 12.61 8.93
N LEU A 124 -18.09 11.35 9.01
CA LEU A 124 -18.32 10.30 7.99
C LEU A 124 -19.38 9.27 8.40
N LYS A 125 -20.27 9.60 9.34
CA LYS A 125 -21.25 8.64 9.89
C LYS A 125 -22.23 8.08 8.85
N ASP A 126 -22.47 8.85 7.79
CA ASP A 126 -23.41 8.51 6.71
C ASP A 126 -22.69 8.00 5.45
N ALA A 127 -21.39 7.72 5.53
CA ALA A 127 -20.66 7.15 4.40
C ALA A 127 -21.28 5.78 4.06
N PRO A 128 -21.68 5.54 2.80
CA PRO A 128 -22.28 4.27 2.42
C PRO A 128 -21.30 3.13 2.70
N GLU A 129 -21.81 1.99 3.16
CA GLU A 129 -21.00 0.79 3.44
C GLU A 129 -20.34 0.21 2.18
N THR A 130 -20.72 0.69 1.00
CA THR A 130 -20.19 0.27 -0.31
C THR A 130 -19.50 1.44 -1.02
N PRO A 131 -18.26 1.26 -1.54
CA PRO A 131 -17.58 2.23 -2.40
C PRO A 131 -18.28 2.49 -3.74
#